data_AF-A0A2K3K7A6-F1
#
_entry.id   AF-A0A2K3K7A6-F1
#
_cell.length_a   1.000
_cell.length_b   1.000
_cell.length_c   1.000
_cell.angle_alpha   90.00
_cell.angle_beta   90.00
_cell.angle_gamma   90.00
#
_symmetry.space_group_name_H-M   'P 1'
#
loop_
_entity.id
_entity.type
_entity.pdbx_description
1 polymer ?
#
loop_
_entity_poly.entity_id
_entity_poly.type
_entity_poly.pdbx_seq_one_letter_code
_entity_poly.pdbx_strand_id
1 'polypeptide(L)'
;MRCRKIIPDVVTYSSLIDGLCKSGRIEYALELVDEMRCRKIIPNVVTYNSLINGLCKLGRVENALELVDEMRSRKIIPNVVTYNSLID
;
A
#
# COMPACT_ATOMS: atom_id res chain seq x y z
N MET A 1 11.00 14.30 -28.00
CA MET A 1 11.12 13.87 -26.58
C MET A 1 11.40 12.37 -26.58
N ARG A 2 12.57 11.91 -26.10
CA ARG A 2 12.85 10.46 -25.99
C ARG A 2 12.06 9.93 -24.79
N CYS A 3 11.01 9.15 -25.03
CA CYS A 3 10.36 8.36 -23.97
C CYS A 3 11.36 7.32 -23.47
N ARG A 4 12.12 7.67 -22.43
CA ARG A 4 12.84 6.69 -21.63
C ARG A 4 11.76 5.79 -21.03
N LYS A 5 11.70 4.51 -21.43
CA LYS A 5 10.87 3.51 -20.72
C LYS A 5 11.46 3.37 -19.32
N ILE A 6 11.02 4.21 -18.39
CA ILE A 6 11.28 4.03 -16.97
C ILE A 6 10.33 2.91 -16.53
N ILE A 7 10.90 1.79 -16.13
CA ILE A 7 10.14 0.70 -15.55
C ILE A 7 9.91 1.09 -14.09
N PRO A 8 8.66 1.34 -13.66
CA PRO A 8 8.39 1.69 -12.28
C PRO A 8 8.84 0.55 -11.37
N ASP A 9 9.55 0.89 -10.30
CA ASP A 9 10.02 -0.04 -9.28
C ASP A 9 9.19 0.08 -8.00
N VAL A 10 9.53 -0.71 -6.98
CA VAL A 10 8.82 -0.71 -5.68
C VAL A 10 8.78 0.68 -5.04
N VAL A 11 9.82 1.49 -5.21
CA VAL A 11 9.92 2.85 -4.63
C VAL A 11 8.98 3.80 -5.35
N THR A 12 8.91 3.70 -6.69
CA THR A 12 8.02 4.51 -7.51
C THR A 12 6.55 4.25 -7.13
N TYR A 13 6.17 2.98 -7.05
CA TYR A 13 4.80 2.63 -6.64
C TYR A 13 4.50 2.99 -5.19
N SER A 14 5.38 2.68 -4.25
CA SER A 14 5.13 2.96 -2.83
C SER A 14 4.93 4.45 -2.58
N SER A 15 5.69 5.30 -3.29
CA SER A 15 5.56 6.76 -3.21
C SER A 15 4.21 7.25 -3.76
N LEU A 16 3.77 6.70 -4.90
CA LEU A 16 2.47 7.04 -5.49
C LEU A 16 1.29 6.60 -4.61
N ILE A 17 1.36 5.37 -4.09
CA ILE A 17 0.36 4.78 -3.19
C ILE A 17 0.26 5.62 -1.92
N ASP A 18 1.39 5.97 -1.29
CA ASP A 18 1.40 6.80 -0.09
C ASP A 18 0.75 8.18 -0.33
N GLY A 19 1.09 8.83 -1.45
CA GLY A 19 0.48 10.11 -1.84
C GLY A 19 -1.03 10.00 -2.08
N LEU A 20 -1.49 8.93 -2.73
CA LEU A 20 -2.92 8.69 -2.97
C LEU A 20 -3.67 8.42 -1.67
N CYS A 21 -3.15 7.59 -0.77
CA CYS A 21 -3.73 7.34 0.55
C CYS A 21 -3.88 8.64 1.35
N LYS A 22 -2.82 9.46 1.40
CA LYS A 22 -2.83 10.77 2.09
C LYS A 22 -3.82 11.77 1.47
N SER A 23 -4.12 11.62 0.18
CA SER A 23 -5.09 12.45 -0.55
C SER A 23 -6.52 11.90 -0.47
N GLY A 24 -6.77 10.84 0.32
CA GLY A 24 -8.09 10.19 0.43
C GLY A 24 -8.50 9.38 -0.80
N ARG A 25 -7.59 9.17 -1.75
CA ARG A 25 -7.82 8.48 -3.02
C ARG A 25 -7.50 6.99 -2.91
N ILE A 26 -8.09 6.31 -1.93
CA ILE A 26 -7.71 4.95 -1.57
C ILE A 26 -7.96 3.92 -2.69
N GLU A 27 -9.03 4.08 -3.46
CA GLU A 27 -9.37 3.15 -4.54
C GLU A 27 -8.26 3.10 -5.60
N TYR A 28 -7.74 4.26 -6.01
CA TYR A 28 -6.59 4.33 -6.93
C TYR A 28 -5.31 3.75 -6.31
N ALA A 29 -5.14 3.87 -4.99
CA ALA A 29 -4.00 3.28 -4.30
C ALA A 29 -4.06 1.74 -4.30
N LEU A 30 -5.26 1.17 -4.15
CA LEU A 30 -5.50 -0.27 -4.24
C LEU A 30 -5.27 -0.78 -5.66
N GLU A 31 -5.77 -0.07 -6.68
CA GLU A 31 -5.51 -0.38 -8.10
C GLU A 31 -4.00 -0.44 -8.42
N LEU A 32 -3.21 0.51 -7.88
CA LEU A 32 -1.76 0.49 -8.07
C LEU A 32 -1.09 -0.70 -7.38
N VAL A 33 -1.57 -1.15 -6.22
CA VAL A 33 -1.05 -2.36 -5.58
C VAL A 33 -1.37 -3.61 -6.39
N ASP A 34 -2.56 -3.70 -6.97
CA ASP A 34 -2.90 -4.80 -7.86
C ASP A 34 -2.05 -4.76 -9.14
N GLU A 35 -1.78 -3.58 -9.68
CA GLU A 35 -0.84 -3.41 -10.79
C GLU A 35 0.59 -3.87 -10.43
N MET A 36 1.11 -3.49 -9.25
CA MET A 36 2.39 -3.96 -8.75
C MET A 36 2.45 -5.49 -8.74
N ARG A 37 1.40 -6.13 -8.21
CA ARG A 37 1.28 -7.59 -8.12
C ARG A 37 1.26 -8.23 -9.50
N CYS A 38 0.47 -7.70 -10.44
CA CYS A 38 0.43 -8.16 -11.83
C CYS A 38 1.80 -8.08 -12.51
N ARG A 39 2.58 -7.05 -12.17
CA ARG A 39 3.96 -6.86 -12.65
C ARG A 39 5.01 -7.64 -11.86
N LYS A 40 4.62 -8.48 -10.90
CA LYS A 40 5.49 -9.24 -10.00
C LYS A 40 6.43 -8.36 -9.16
N ILE A 41 6.06 -7.11 -8.93
CA ILE A 41 6.73 -6.21 -8.00
C ILE A 41 6.12 -6.45 -6.62
N ILE A 42 6.95 -6.84 -5.65
CA ILE A 42 6.48 -7.22 -4.32
C ILE A 42 6.23 -5.94 -3.50
N PRO A 43 4.99 -5.70 -3.04
CA PRO A 43 4.72 -4.60 -2.11
C PRO A 43 5.50 -4.82 -0.81
N ASN A 44 6.04 -3.76 -0.23
CA ASN A 44 6.79 -3.83 1.03
C ASN A 44 5.95 -3.33 2.22
N VAL A 45 6.53 -3.38 3.43
CA VAL A 45 5.89 -2.93 4.67
C VAL A 45 5.38 -1.48 4.58
N VAL A 46 6.10 -0.60 3.87
CA VAL A 46 5.69 0.81 3.69
C VAL A 46 4.41 0.90 2.87
N THR A 47 4.34 0.13 1.79
CA THR A 47 3.17 0.10 0.89
C THR A 47 1.91 -0.32 1.65
N TYR A 48 2.02 -1.40 2.44
CA TYR A 48 0.91 -1.88 3.27
C TYR A 48 0.54 -0.88 4.37
N ASN A 49 1.51 -0.31 5.07
CA ASN A 49 1.23 0.67 6.13
C ASN A 49 0.48 1.90 5.57
N SER A 50 0.85 2.40 4.39
CA SER A 50 0.14 3.51 3.75
C SER A 50 -1.32 3.15 3.42
N LEU A 51 -1.59 1.95 2.92
CA LEU A 51 -2.96 1.49 2.65
C LEU A 51 -3.77 1.31 3.93
N ILE A 52 -3.21 0.64 4.94
CA ILE A 52 -3.86 0.38 6.24
C ILE A 52 -4.26 1.71 6.89
N ASN A 53 -3.32 2.64 6.99
CA ASN A 53 -3.58 3.98 7.52
C ASN A 53 -4.65 4.73 6.70
N GLY A 54 -4.59 4.64 5.37
CA GLY A 54 -5.60 5.26 4.50
C GLY A 54 -7.00 4.67 4.72
N LEU A 55 -7.12 3.36 4.88
CA LEU A 55 -8.39 2.66 5.14
C LEU A 55 -8.94 2.98 6.53
N CYS A 56 -8.11 2.99 7.58
CA CYS A 56 -8.52 3.38 8.92
C CYS A 56 -9.08 4.81 8.97
N LYS A 57 -8.42 5.76 8.30
CA LYS A 57 -8.90 7.15 8.19
C LYS A 57 -10.24 7.31 7.47
N LEU A 58 -10.62 6.32 6.66
CA LEU A 58 -11.92 6.25 6.00
C LEU A 58 -12.95 5.42 6.79
N GLY A 59 -12.61 4.96 7.99
CA GLY A 59 -13.45 4.10 8.83
C GLY A 59 -13.55 2.64 8.35
N ARG A 60 -12.75 2.24 7.35
CA ARG A 60 -12.77 0.89 6.74
C ARG A 60 -11.79 -0.04 7.45
N VAL A 61 -11.94 -0.18 8.77
CA VAL A 61 -11.02 -0.93 9.63
C VAL A 61 -10.98 -2.42 9.28
N GLU A 62 -12.11 -3.02 8.88
CA GLU A 62 -12.17 -4.42 8.46
C GLU A 62 -11.22 -4.69 7.27
N ASN A 63 -11.30 -3.87 6.23
CA ASN A 63 -10.38 -3.93 5.08
C ASN A 63 -8.92 -3.71 5.49
N ALA A 64 -8.67 -2.85 6.48
CA ALA A 64 -7.32 -2.61 6.99
C ALA A 64 -6.76 -3.87 7.69
N LEU A 65 -7.59 -4.59 8.44
CA LEU A 65 -7.22 -5.87 9.07
C LEU A 65 -6.98 -6.97 8.04
N GLU A 66 -7.80 -7.05 6.99
CA GLU A 66 -7.57 -7.98 5.88
C GLU A 66 -6.19 -7.78 5.24
N LEU A 67 -5.74 -6.52 5.08
CA LEU A 67 -4.39 -6.23 4.59
C LEU A 67 -3.30 -6.67 5.57
N VAL A 68 -3.51 -6.61 6.87
CA VAL A 68 -2.56 -7.13 7.87
C VAL A 68 -2.44 -8.65 7.79
N ASP A 69 -3.56 -9.36 7.64
CA ASP A 69 -3.55 -10.80 7.45
C ASP A 69 -2.89 -11.18 6.13
N GLU A 70 -3.10 -10.39 5.08
CA GLU A 70 -2.41 -10.55 3.82
C GLU A 70 -0.89 -10.38 3.98
N MET A 71 -0.41 -9.36 4.70
CA MET A 71 1.03 -9.17 4.99
C MET A 71 1.62 -10.42 5.64
N ARG A 72 0.94 -10.97 6.65
CA ARG A 72 1.37 -12.17 7.37
C ARG A 72 1.43 -13.39 6.43
N SER A 73 0.42 -13.59 5.60
CA SER A 73 0.39 -14.68 4.61
C SER A 73 1.57 -14.61 3.63
N ARG A 74 2.00 -13.39 3.29
CA ARG A 74 3.13 -13.10 2.39
C ARG A 74 4.48 -13.04 3.11
N LYS A 75 4.53 -13.36 4.40
CA LYS A 75 5.74 -13.29 5.26
C LYS A 75 6.35 -11.87 5.34
N ILE A 76 5.53 -10.84 5.13
CA ILE A 76 5.87 -9.44 5.38
C ILE A 76 5.51 -9.16 6.83
N ILE A 77 6.49 -8.82 7.66
CA ILE A 77 6.30 -8.66 9.10
C ILE A 77 5.63 -7.29 9.36
N PRO A 78 4.39 -7.24 9.89
CA PRO A 78 3.80 -6.00 10.35
C PRO A 78 4.63 -5.43 11.51
N ASN A 79 4.81 -4.11 11.53
CA ASN A 79 5.63 -3.44 12.53
C ASN A 79 4.79 -2.52 13.43
N VAL A 80 5.45 -1.80 14.34
CA VAL A 80 4.79 -0.83 15.24
C VAL A 80 3.96 0.19 14.46
N VAL A 81 4.43 0.65 13.30
CA VAL A 81 3.68 1.60 12.45
C VAL A 81 2.38 0.96 11.93
N THR A 82 2.41 -0.31 11.57
CA THR A 82 1.21 -1.06 11.15
C THR A 82 0.15 -1.05 12.24
N TYR A 83 0.51 -1.44 13.47
CA TYR A 83 -0.44 -1.53 14.58
C TYR A 83 -0.89 -0.16 15.08
N ASN A 84 0.02 0.84 15.09
CA ASN A 84 -0.36 2.21 15.42
C ASN A 84 -1.42 2.75 14.44
N SER A 85 -1.30 2.42 13.15
CA SER A 85 -2.26 2.84 12.12
C SER A 85 -3.66 2.24 12.29
N LEU A 86 -3.82 1.17 13.08
CA LEU A 86 -5.12 0.55 13.40
C LEU A 86 -5.79 1.17 14.64
N ILE A 87 -5.02 1.90 15.46
CA ILE A 87 -5.47 2.49 16.72
C ILE A 87 -5.70 4.00 16.58
N ASP A 88 -5.01 4.65 15.62
CA ASP A 88 -5.18 6.06 15.24
C ASP A 88 -6.58 6.35 14.66
#